data_AF-A0A3D0IZL3-F1
#
_entry.id   AF-A0A3D0IZL3-F1
#
_cell.length_a   1.000
_cell.length_b   1.000
_cell.length_c   1.000
_cell.angle_alpha   90.00
_cell.angle_beta   90.00
_cell.angle_gamma   90.00
#
_symmetry.space_group_name_H-M   'P 1'
#
loop_
_entity.id
_entity.type
_entity.pdbx_description
1 polymer ?
#
loop_
_entity_poly.entity_id
_entity_poly.type
_entity_poly.pdbx_seq_one_letter_code
_entity_poly.pdbx_strand_id
1 'polypeptide(L)'
;RPKGEVSLIVISNWATYEKSRAEIDAAVRGGAVALFMPLPPGVYRLGEQEITVRVAGMGPRHFVSGATGHPWVEGFGPEDFKFWHFASLGHSSPILMTVLEGRGWNTVLRSGDGGWLRPWDYVPVVVERAEGKGRWVVCQVELASTVETNPTAARFAQNLMAGKNLFISHA
;
A
#
# COMPACT_ATOMS: atom_id res chain seq x y z
N ARG A 1 -26.97 15.67 -2.01
CA ARG A 1 -25.67 16.04 -2.63
C ARG A 1 -24.95 14.75 -2.98
N PRO A 2 -24.45 14.54 -4.22
CA PRO A 2 -23.57 13.39 -4.47
C PRO A 2 -22.33 13.57 -3.60
N LYS A 3 -21.91 12.52 -2.88
CA LYS A 3 -20.60 12.48 -2.24
C LYS A 3 -19.57 12.75 -3.33
N GLY A 4 -18.71 13.75 -3.14
CA GLY A 4 -17.69 14.11 -4.13
C GLY A 4 -16.89 12.87 -4.50
N GLU A 5 -16.84 12.57 -5.78
CA GLU A 5 -16.12 11.44 -6.34
C GLU A 5 -14.63 11.60 -6.00
N VAL A 6 -14.08 10.67 -5.23
CA VAL A 6 -12.65 10.66 -4.92
C VAL A 6 -11.93 10.23 -6.19
N SER A 7 -11.15 11.12 -6.78
CA SER A 7 -10.32 10.79 -7.94
C SER A 7 -9.18 9.87 -7.51
N LEU A 8 -9.06 8.71 -8.15
CA LEU A 8 -7.98 7.74 -7.90
C LEU A 8 -6.98 7.78 -9.05
N ILE A 9 -5.70 7.91 -8.72
CA ILE A 9 -4.59 7.86 -9.66
C ILE A 9 -3.74 6.65 -9.31
N VAL A 10 -3.82 5.60 -10.13
CA VAL A 10 -2.99 4.39 -9.96
C VAL A 10 -1.67 4.57 -10.70
N ILE A 11 -0.57 4.39 -9.99
CA ILE A 11 0.79 4.63 -10.47
C ILE A 11 1.56 3.32 -10.37
N SER A 12 1.76 2.66 -11.51
CA SER A 12 2.53 1.43 -11.62
C SER A 12 3.99 1.64 -12.03
N ASN A 13 4.37 2.87 -12.36
CA ASN A 13 5.72 3.20 -12.81
C ASN A 13 6.16 4.57 -12.27
N TRP A 14 7.26 4.58 -11.54
CA TRP A 14 7.85 5.80 -10.98
C TRP A 14 8.21 6.84 -12.06
N ALA A 15 8.78 6.41 -13.19
CA ALA A 15 9.17 7.31 -14.26
C ALA A 15 7.97 8.05 -14.87
N THR A 16 6.78 7.43 -14.87
CA THR A 16 5.54 8.08 -15.29
C THR A 16 5.12 9.14 -14.28
N TYR A 17 5.18 8.84 -12.98
CA TYR A 17 4.92 9.83 -11.95
C TYR A 17 5.88 11.02 -12.03
N GLU A 18 7.17 10.81 -12.27
CA GLU A 18 8.13 11.92 -12.37
C GLU A 18 7.80 12.89 -13.51
N LYS A 19 7.37 12.37 -14.67
CA LYS A 19 6.97 13.20 -15.82
C LYS A 19 5.72 14.04 -15.54
N SER A 20 4.82 13.54 -14.69
CA SER A 20 3.54 14.19 -14.34
C SER A 20 3.49 14.65 -12.88
N ARG A 21 4.64 14.81 -12.22
CA ARG A 21 4.71 15.01 -10.76
C ARG A 21 3.89 16.21 -10.31
N ALA A 22 4.08 17.36 -10.96
CA ALA A 22 3.41 18.59 -10.56
C ALA A 22 1.88 18.48 -10.63
N GLU A 23 1.36 17.78 -11.64
CA GLU A 23 -0.07 17.54 -11.84
C GLU A 23 -0.62 16.57 -10.79
N ILE A 24 0.06 15.44 -10.57
CA ILE A 24 -0.35 14.42 -9.59
C ILE A 24 -0.31 15.00 -8.17
N ASP A 25 0.76 15.71 -7.81
CA ASP A 25 0.90 16.38 -6.52
C ASP A 25 -0.23 17.40 -6.29
N ALA A 26 -0.57 18.19 -7.32
CA ALA A 26 -1.67 19.14 -7.26
C ALA A 26 -3.02 18.42 -7.10
N ALA A 27 -3.24 17.33 -7.81
CA ALA A 27 -4.44 16.52 -7.70
C ALA A 27 -4.60 15.91 -6.30
N VAL A 28 -3.53 15.37 -5.72
CA VAL A 28 -3.53 14.83 -4.35
C VAL A 28 -3.87 15.94 -3.36
N ARG A 29 -3.17 17.09 -3.41
CA ARG A 29 -3.52 18.23 -2.54
C ARG A 29 -4.97 18.68 -2.72
N GLY A 30 -5.52 18.53 -3.94
CA GLY A 30 -6.90 18.83 -4.30
C GLY A 30 -7.96 17.83 -3.82
N GLY A 31 -7.56 16.60 -3.44
CA GLY A 31 -8.49 15.56 -2.97
C GLY A 31 -8.29 14.17 -3.57
N ALA A 32 -7.37 13.99 -4.50
CA ALA A 32 -7.12 12.69 -5.12
C ALA A 32 -6.37 11.72 -4.20
N VAL A 33 -6.54 10.43 -4.46
CA VAL A 33 -5.72 9.36 -3.89
C VAL A 33 -4.70 8.94 -4.95
N ALA A 34 -3.42 9.08 -4.66
CA ALA A 34 -2.34 8.55 -5.49
C ALA A 34 -1.86 7.21 -4.92
N LEU A 35 -2.15 6.12 -5.62
CA LEU A 35 -1.80 4.76 -5.24
C LEU A 35 -0.61 4.26 -6.06
N PHE A 36 0.54 4.13 -5.41
CA PHE A 36 1.72 3.49 -5.98
C PHE A 36 1.63 1.99 -5.78
N MET A 37 1.65 1.27 -6.89
CA MET A 37 1.83 -0.19 -6.94
C MET A 37 3.29 -0.54 -6.59
N PRO A 38 3.65 -1.83 -6.42
CA PRO A 38 4.98 -2.20 -5.93
C PRO A 38 6.11 -1.45 -6.64
N LEU A 39 7.00 -0.85 -5.84
CA LEU A 39 8.10 -0.03 -6.32
C LEU A 39 9.38 -0.86 -6.25
N PRO A 40 10.34 -0.65 -7.17
CA PRO A 40 11.64 -1.25 -7.01
C PRO A 40 12.36 -0.68 -5.77
N PRO A 41 13.42 -1.34 -5.28
CA PRO A 41 14.27 -0.76 -4.23
C PRO A 41 14.80 0.62 -4.63
N GLY A 42 14.74 1.57 -3.71
CA GLY A 42 15.10 2.96 -3.96
C GLY A 42 14.59 3.91 -2.89
N VAL A 43 14.89 5.20 -3.07
CA VAL A 43 14.38 6.27 -2.21
C VAL A 43 13.48 7.16 -3.04
N TYR A 44 12.28 7.41 -2.53
CA TYR A 44 11.20 8.07 -3.25
C TYR A 44 10.65 9.25 -2.44
N ARG A 45 10.36 10.36 -3.13
CA ARG A 45 9.73 11.53 -2.53
C ARG A 45 8.31 11.73 -3.08
N LEU A 46 7.34 11.62 -2.18
CA LEU A 46 5.90 11.67 -2.42
C LEU A 46 5.34 12.90 -1.69
N GLY A 47 5.02 13.94 -2.47
CA GLY A 47 4.79 15.27 -1.92
C GLY A 47 5.97 15.72 -1.03
N GLU A 48 5.68 16.02 0.22
CA GLU A 48 6.67 16.48 1.21
C GLU A 48 7.42 15.34 1.93
N GLN A 49 7.01 14.09 1.72
CA GLN A 49 7.50 12.96 2.50
C GLN A 49 8.43 12.05 1.69
N GLU A 50 9.49 11.56 2.35
CA GLU A 50 10.37 10.53 1.81
C GLU A 50 9.96 9.14 2.30
N ILE A 51 10.14 8.13 1.45
CA ILE A 51 10.04 6.72 1.77
C ILE A 51 11.16 5.93 1.09
N THR A 52 11.75 4.99 1.80
CA THR A 52 12.71 4.03 1.26
C THR A 52 12.02 2.70 1.02
N VAL A 53 12.21 2.15 -0.17
CA VAL A 53 11.82 0.80 -0.54
C VAL A 53 13.07 -0.05 -0.58
N ARG A 54 13.03 -1.22 0.04
CA ARG A 54 14.16 -2.15 0.04
C ARG A 54 13.68 -3.57 -0.16
N VAL A 55 14.57 -4.43 -0.63
CA VAL A 55 14.31 -5.87 -0.68
C VAL A 55 14.02 -6.39 0.74
N ALA A 56 13.04 -7.28 0.86
CA ALA A 56 12.77 -8.01 2.10
C ALA A 56 14.02 -8.83 2.49
N GLY A 57 14.52 -8.66 3.70
CA GLY A 57 15.81 -9.25 4.10
C GLY A 57 15.76 -10.77 4.26
N MET A 58 14.57 -11.32 4.51
CA MET A 58 14.33 -12.77 4.55
C MET A 58 13.84 -13.37 3.23
N GLY A 59 13.98 -12.62 2.13
CA GLY A 59 13.45 -13.00 0.84
C GLY A 59 11.93 -12.79 0.70
N PRO A 60 11.38 -13.18 -0.45
CA PRO A 60 9.95 -13.01 -0.77
C PRO A 60 9.01 -13.61 0.28
N ARG A 61 7.90 -12.92 0.58
CA ARG A 61 6.92 -13.34 1.60
C ARG A 61 5.59 -13.72 0.96
N HIS A 62 5.01 -14.81 1.47
CA HIS A 62 3.69 -15.29 1.08
C HIS A 62 2.55 -14.73 1.93
N PHE A 63 2.88 -13.87 2.89
CA PHE A 63 1.91 -13.31 3.81
C PHE A 63 2.31 -11.93 4.30
N VAL A 64 1.31 -11.16 4.71
CA VAL A 64 1.43 -9.90 5.43
C VAL A 64 0.36 -9.83 6.50
N SER A 65 0.44 -8.87 7.42
CA SER A 65 -0.51 -8.73 8.53
C SER A 65 -1.25 -7.39 8.48
N GLY A 66 -2.57 -7.48 8.60
CA GLY A 66 -3.47 -6.34 8.84
C GLY A 66 -3.66 -6.00 10.32
N ALA A 67 -2.90 -6.60 11.24
CA ALA A 67 -2.98 -6.28 12.67
C ALA A 67 -2.30 -4.93 12.99
N THR A 68 -2.79 -3.85 12.40
CA THR A 68 -2.26 -2.47 12.48
C THR A 68 -3.27 -1.49 13.08
N GLY A 69 -4.56 -1.87 13.13
CA GLY A 69 -5.66 -1.00 13.56
C GLY A 69 -6.12 0.00 12.49
N HIS A 70 -5.57 -0.06 11.27
CA HIS A 70 -5.95 0.87 10.21
C HIS A 70 -7.38 0.60 9.70
N PRO A 71 -8.22 1.63 9.45
CA PRO A 71 -9.61 1.42 9.01
C PRO A 71 -9.76 0.61 7.71
N TRP A 72 -8.74 0.63 6.84
CA TRP A 72 -8.77 -0.12 5.58
C TRP A 72 -8.57 -1.63 5.74
N VAL A 73 -8.16 -2.09 6.93
CA VAL A 73 -8.02 -3.51 7.26
C VAL A 73 -9.06 -3.97 8.29
N GLU A 74 -10.03 -3.11 8.61
CA GLU A 74 -11.19 -3.49 9.40
C GLU A 74 -12.01 -4.58 8.68
N GLY A 75 -12.41 -5.60 9.43
CA GLY A 75 -13.16 -6.76 8.91
C GLY A 75 -12.30 -7.81 8.20
N PHE A 76 -10.97 -7.63 8.10
CA PHE A 76 -10.07 -8.68 7.67
C PHE A 76 -9.66 -9.59 8.85
N GLY A 77 -9.68 -10.89 8.60
CA GLY A 77 -9.18 -11.90 9.53
C GLY A 77 -7.66 -12.04 9.49
N PRO A 78 -7.07 -12.73 10.48
CA PRO A 78 -5.62 -12.97 10.55
C PRO A 78 -5.07 -13.76 9.35
N GLU A 79 -5.93 -14.52 8.67
CA GLU A 79 -5.57 -15.42 7.57
C GLU A 79 -5.92 -14.90 6.18
N ASP A 80 -6.46 -13.68 6.11
CA ASP A 80 -6.93 -13.12 4.86
C ASP A 80 -5.77 -12.77 3.91
N PHE A 81 -4.62 -12.36 4.47
CA PHE A 81 -3.46 -11.88 3.72
C PHE A 81 -2.33 -12.90 3.64
N LYS A 82 -2.64 -14.15 3.27
CA LYS A 82 -1.63 -15.19 3.02
C LYS A 82 -1.98 -16.09 1.84
N PHE A 83 -0.94 -16.63 1.20
CA PHE A 83 -1.01 -17.68 0.16
C PHE A 83 -2.00 -17.38 -0.97
N TRP A 84 -2.00 -16.14 -1.46
CA TRP A 84 -2.85 -15.75 -2.59
C TRP A 84 -2.45 -16.47 -3.88
N HIS A 85 -3.46 -16.87 -4.65
CA HIS A 85 -3.31 -17.57 -5.92
C HIS A 85 -2.98 -16.60 -7.06
N PHE A 86 -2.01 -16.96 -7.88
CA PHE A 86 -1.66 -16.24 -9.10
C PHE A 86 -2.16 -17.02 -10.31
N ALA A 87 -3.11 -16.45 -11.06
CA ALA A 87 -3.68 -17.10 -12.24
C ALA A 87 -2.61 -17.57 -13.24
N SER A 88 -1.61 -16.71 -13.49
CA SER A 88 -0.51 -16.96 -14.43
C SER A 88 0.43 -18.10 -14.00
N LEU A 89 0.50 -18.40 -12.71
CA LEU A 89 1.36 -19.46 -12.15
C LEU A 89 0.57 -20.75 -11.86
N GLY A 90 -0.76 -20.67 -11.78
CA GLY A 90 -1.62 -21.80 -11.42
C GLY A 90 -1.53 -22.20 -9.94
N HIS A 91 -0.75 -21.50 -9.12
CA HIS A 91 -0.60 -21.78 -7.68
C HIS A 91 -0.37 -20.49 -6.88
N SER A 92 -0.31 -20.61 -5.55
CA SER A 92 0.06 -19.49 -4.67
C SER A 92 1.54 -19.14 -4.80
N SER A 93 1.88 -17.85 -4.74
CA SER A 93 3.25 -17.34 -4.88
C SER A 93 3.49 -16.19 -3.88
N PRO A 94 4.73 -15.71 -3.67
CA PRO A 94 4.98 -14.58 -2.79
C PRO A 94 4.21 -13.34 -3.25
N ILE A 95 3.53 -12.68 -2.29
CA ILE A 95 2.76 -11.46 -2.51
C ILE A 95 3.55 -10.20 -2.16
N LEU A 96 4.79 -10.36 -1.67
CA LEU A 96 5.63 -9.27 -1.20
C LEU A 96 7.11 -9.56 -1.49
N MET A 97 7.76 -8.63 -2.20
CA MET A 97 9.19 -8.71 -2.54
C MET A 97 10.02 -7.66 -1.79
N THR A 98 9.40 -6.54 -1.46
CA THR A 98 10.02 -5.35 -0.91
C THR A 98 9.27 -4.89 0.34
N VAL A 99 9.96 -4.17 1.21
CA VAL A 99 9.40 -3.58 2.42
C VAL A 99 9.72 -2.08 2.46
N LEU A 100 9.04 -1.36 3.34
CA LEU A 100 9.12 0.08 3.44
C LEU A 100 9.86 0.52 4.70
N GLU A 101 10.58 1.62 4.58
CA GLU A 101 11.21 2.34 5.69
C GLU A 101 10.95 3.84 5.52
N GLY A 102 10.69 4.53 6.62
CA GLY A 102 10.39 5.97 6.58
C GLY A 102 9.56 6.40 7.77
N ARG A 103 9.64 7.70 8.10
CA ARG A 103 8.83 8.33 9.15
C ARG A 103 7.65 9.08 8.52
N GLY A 104 6.65 9.45 9.32
CA GLY A 104 5.53 10.27 8.85
C GLY A 104 4.48 9.52 8.03
N TRP A 105 4.56 8.19 7.98
CA TRP A 105 3.63 7.31 7.28
C TRP A 105 2.76 6.53 8.25
N ASN A 106 1.46 6.43 7.96
CA ASN A 106 0.55 5.55 8.67
C ASN A 106 0.63 4.15 8.08
N THR A 107 0.87 3.14 8.92
CA THR A 107 1.02 1.76 8.46
C THR A 107 -0.34 1.09 8.30
N VAL A 108 -0.63 0.61 7.09
CA VAL A 108 -1.87 -0.13 6.75
C VAL A 108 -1.65 -1.63 6.90
N LEU A 109 -0.60 -2.16 6.26
CA LEU A 109 -0.16 -3.56 6.38
C LEU A 109 1.31 -3.59 6.79
N ARG A 110 1.69 -4.63 7.53
CA ARG A 110 3.09 -4.88 7.95
C ARG A 110 3.49 -6.34 7.69
N SER A 111 4.78 -6.60 7.61
CA SER A 111 5.34 -7.96 7.63
C SER A 111 6.44 -8.05 8.67
N GLY A 112 6.67 -9.25 9.21
CA GLY A 112 7.93 -9.54 9.87
C GLY A 112 9.05 -9.51 8.84
N ASP A 113 10.15 -8.84 9.18
CA ASP A 113 11.36 -8.80 8.36
C ASP A 113 12.60 -8.72 9.25
N GLY A 114 13.73 -9.08 8.68
CA GLY A 114 15.02 -9.12 9.35
C GLY A 114 16.07 -9.62 8.37
N GLY A 115 17.29 -9.88 8.83
CA GLY A 115 18.29 -10.53 7.98
C GLY A 115 19.61 -10.74 8.72
N TRP A 116 20.60 -11.26 8.02
CA TRP A 116 21.93 -11.52 8.60
C TRP A 116 22.59 -10.29 9.24
N LEU A 117 22.24 -9.08 8.75
CA LEU A 117 22.78 -7.81 9.21
C LEU A 117 21.75 -6.93 9.95
N ARG A 118 20.51 -7.40 10.14
CA ARG A 118 19.43 -6.61 10.74
C ARG A 118 18.63 -7.42 11.75
N PRO A 119 18.34 -6.85 12.94
CA PRO A 119 17.47 -7.51 13.90
C PRO A 119 16.09 -7.75 13.29
N TRP A 120 15.41 -8.76 13.83
CA TRP A 120 14.03 -9.03 13.50
C TRP A 120 13.13 -7.90 14.02
N ASP A 121 12.22 -7.40 13.17
CA ASP A 121 11.16 -6.49 13.56
C ASP A 121 9.96 -6.59 12.60
N TYR A 122 8.86 -5.92 12.93
CA TYR A 122 7.76 -5.68 12.02
C TYR A 122 7.98 -4.40 11.21
N VAL A 123 8.00 -4.53 9.90
CA VAL A 123 8.21 -3.42 8.97
C VAL A 123 6.95 -3.14 8.14
N PRO A 124 6.68 -1.87 7.79
CA PRO A 124 5.55 -1.53 6.94
C PRO A 124 5.73 -2.08 5.53
N VAL A 125 4.61 -2.44 4.90
CA VAL A 125 4.56 -2.94 3.51
C VAL A 125 3.45 -2.30 2.68
N VAL A 126 2.44 -1.77 3.37
CA VAL A 126 1.50 -0.81 2.80
C VAL A 126 1.39 0.36 3.76
N VAL A 127 1.57 1.57 3.26
CA VAL A 127 1.43 2.79 4.04
C VAL A 127 0.59 3.82 3.33
N GLU A 128 0.10 4.78 4.11
CA GLU A 128 -0.55 5.97 3.59
C GLU A 128 -0.14 7.23 4.34
N ARG A 129 -0.29 8.38 3.70
CA ARG A 129 -0.18 9.69 4.34
C ARG A 129 -1.17 10.66 3.71
N ALA A 130 -1.94 11.36 4.53
CA ALA A 130 -2.77 12.47 4.06
C ALA A 130 -1.90 13.67 3.64
N GLU A 131 -2.28 14.33 2.55
CA GLU A 131 -1.68 15.59 2.11
C GLU A 131 -2.73 16.49 1.45
N GLY A 132 -2.89 17.70 1.97
CA GLY A 132 -4.00 18.57 1.59
C GLY A 132 -5.35 17.89 1.84
N LYS A 133 -6.17 17.75 0.81
CA LYS A 133 -7.48 17.07 0.88
C LYS A 133 -7.42 15.60 0.45
N GLY A 134 -6.29 15.14 -0.07
CA GLY A 134 -6.11 13.79 -0.61
C GLY A 134 -5.10 12.98 0.18
N ARG A 135 -4.55 11.95 -0.47
CA ARG A 135 -3.71 10.95 0.18
C ARG A 135 -2.70 10.31 -0.76
N TRP A 136 -1.51 10.05 -0.23
CA TRP A 136 -0.51 9.18 -0.81
C TRP A 136 -0.66 7.78 -0.26
N VAL A 137 -0.60 6.76 -1.12
CA VAL A 137 -0.61 5.35 -0.74
C VAL A 137 0.53 4.63 -1.45
N VAL A 138 1.32 3.87 -0.71
CA VAL A 138 2.38 3.02 -1.27
C VAL A 138 2.08 1.58 -0.89
N CYS A 139 1.81 0.74 -1.88
CA CYS A 139 1.45 -0.66 -1.69
C CYS A 139 2.51 -1.57 -2.31
N GLN A 140 3.31 -2.25 -1.48
CA GLN A 140 4.27 -3.26 -1.94
C GLN A 140 3.67 -4.66 -2.09
N VAL A 141 2.41 -4.83 -1.69
CA VAL A 141 1.68 -6.10 -1.89
C VAL A 141 1.24 -6.21 -3.35
N GLU A 142 1.45 -7.38 -3.93
CA GLU A 142 1.10 -7.70 -5.31
C GLU A 142 -0.42 -7.84 -5.48
N LEU A 143 -1.08 -6.74 -5.83
CA LEU A 143 -2.54 -6.70 -6.08
C LEU A 143 -2.88 -6.97 -7.55
N ALA A 144 -2.11 -6.43 -8.49
CA ALA A 144 -2.47 -6.44 -9.91
C ALA A 144 -2.67 -7.86 -10.46
N SER A 145 -1.86 -8.81 -9.97
CA SER A 145 -1.89 -10.20 -10.40
C SER A 145 -2.81 -11.10 -9.55
N THR A 146 -3.43 -10.57 -8.49
CA THR A 146 -4.15 -11.37 -7.48
C THR A 146 -5.60 -10.94 -7.25
N VAL A 147 -6.00 -9.74 -7.67
CA VAL A 147 -7.37 -9.24 -7.43
C VAL A 147 -8.46 -10.07 -8.11
N GLU A 148 -8.18 -10.71 -9.25
CA GLU A 148 -9.19 -11.51 -9.97
C GLU A 148 -9.41 -12.90 -9.35
N THR A 149 -8.41 -13.44 -8.66
CA THR A 149 -8.41 -14.80 -8.12
C THR A 149 -8.62 -14.86 -6.61
N ASN A 150 -8.41 -13.75 -5.90
CA ASN A 150 -8.45 -13.71 -4.44
C ASN A 150 -9.45 -12.64 -3.97
N PRO A 151 -10.61 -13.04 -3.39
CA PRO A 151 -11.62 -12.10 -2.88
C PRO A 151 -11.05 -11.12 -1.86
N THR A 152 -10.08 -11.55 -1.04
CA THR A 152 -9.38 -10.67 -0.11
C THR A 152 -8.60 -9.57 -0.83
N ALA A 153 -7.84 -9.92 -1.88
CA ALA A 153 -7.07 -8.95 -2.64
C ALA A 153 -8.01 -7.92 -3.30
N ALA A 154 -9.12 -8.38 -3.88
CA ALA A 154 -10.16 -7.51 -4.45
C ALA A 154 -10.75 -6.57 -3.40
N ARG A 155 -11.18 -7.08 -2.23
CA ARG A 155 -11.74 -6.28 -1.14
C ARG A 155 -10.74 -5.28 -0.61
N PHE A 156 -9.48 -5.67 -0.47
CA PHE A 156 -8.43 -4.78 0.02
C PHE A 156 -8.13 -3.66 -0.99
N ALA A 157 -8.02 -3.99 -2.28
CA ALA A 157 -7.89 -3.00 -3.34
C ALA A 157 -9.05 -1.99 -3.31
N GLN A 158 -10.29 -2.46 -3.16
CA GLN A 158 -11.45 -1.58 -3.00
C GLN A 158 -11.33 -0.64 -1.79
N ASN A 159 -10.83 -1.13 -0.66
CA ASN A 159 -10.61 -0.29 0.51
C ASN A 159 -9.54 0.79 0.29
N LEU A 160 -8.46 0.48 -0.44
CA LEU A 160 -7.45 1.47 -0.83
C LEU A 160 -8.05 2.56 -1.74
N MET A 161 -8.91 2.16 -2.67
CA MET A 161 -9.55 3.06 -3.64
C MET A 161 -10.64 3.93 -3.01
N ALA A 162 -11.41 3.38 -2.07
CA ALA A 162 -12.56 4.05 -1.47
C ALA A 162 -12.17 5.17 -0.48
N GLY A 163 -10.89 5.26 -0.10
CA GLY A 163 -10.38 6.33 0.75
C GLY A 163 -11.22 6.55 2.01
N LYS A 164 -11.68 5.47 2.68
CA LYS A 164 -12.66 5.55 3.78
C LYS A 164 -12.22 6.59 4.83
N ASN A 165 -12.80 7.79 4.76
CA ASN A 165 -12.74 8.79 5.82
C ASN A 165 -13.68 8.33 6.94
N LEU A 166 -13.20 7.45 7.82
CA LEU A 166 -13.93 7.14 9.04
C LEU A 166 -13.64 8.26 10.05
N PHE A 167 -14.47 9.31 10.04
CA PHE A 167 -14.57 10.22 11.17
C PHE A 167 -15.17 9.44 12.35
N ILE A 168 -14.33 9.02 13.31
CA ILE A 168 -14.83 8.59 14.61
C ILE A 168 -14.93 9.84 15.49
N SER A 169 -16.11 10.44 15.51
CA SER A 169 -16.51 11.37 16.56
C SER A 169 -16.76 10.53 17.82
N HIS A 170 -15.90 10.68 18.81
CA HIS A 170 -16.26 10.32 20.18
C HIS A 170 -17.05 11.50 20.74
N ALA A 171 -18.30 11.24 21.12
CA ALA A 171 -19.02 12.05 22.10
C ALA A 171 -18.49 11.73 23.50
#